data_AF-A0A967SCR5-F1
#
_entry.id   AF-A0A967SCR5-F1
#
_cell.length_a   1.000
_cell.length_b   1.000
_cell.length_c   1.000
_cell.angle_alpha   90.00
_cell.angle_beta   90.00
_cell.angle_gamma   90.00
#
_symmetry.space_group_name_H-M   'P 1'
#
loop_
_entity.id
_entity.type
_entity.pdbx_description
1 polymer ?
#
loop_
_entity_poly.entity_id
_entity_poly.type
_entity_poly.pdbx_seq_one_letter_code
_entity_poly.pdbx_strand_id
1 'polypeptide(L)'
;MGALALLTWAPPASHLDGQEQAPLVLGLPASTEAMGLGNVFPVSGRDADAVFYNPAALAVARGMGVAGQRYGSGSTLLTGSAALPWLGGGVGLGIQSLAYDAASDTAAPTLSDLVNDGGTAVAEMAASLGYAREVGPLSLGVVAKLLEQRLGSARASAWAADLGATAEVAFLTLGLAIQNV
;
A
#
# COMPACT_ATOMS: atom_id res chain seq x y z
N MET A 1 -25.52 15.20 -23.25
CA MET A 1 -24.17 15.64 -22.83
C MET A 1 -24.27 16.06 -21.38
N GLY A 2 -23.87 15.20 -20.44
CA GLY A 2 -23.95 15.48 -19.01
C GLY A 2 -22.54 15.51 -18.43
N ALA A 3 -22.09 16.68 -18.00
CA ALA A 3 -20.82 16.84 -17.29
C ALA A 3 -21.06 16.49 -15.81
N LEU A 4 -20.43 15.41 -15.33
CA LEU A 4 -20.34 15.15 -13.89
C LEU A 4 -19.18 15.99 -13.33
N ALA A 5 -19.54 16.95 -12.48
CA ALA A 5 -18.61 17.65 -11.60
C ALA A 5 -18.22 16.71 -10.45
N LEU A 6 -16.98 16.23 -10.45
CA LEU A 6 -16.38 15.58 -9.28
C LEU A 6 -15.94 16.69 -8.31
N LEU A 7 -16.73 16.91 -7.26
CA LEU A 7 -16.32 17.68 -6.09
C LEU A 7 -15.18 16.93 -5.39
N THR A 8 -13.94 17.35 -5.59
CA THR A 8 -12.81 16.89 -4.78
C THR A 8 -12.74 17.72 -3.51
N TRP A 9 -13.42 17.28 -2.45
CA TRP A 9 -13.10 17.74 -1.10
C TRP A 9 -11.98 16.86 -0.57
N ALA A 10 -10.73 17.28 -0.76
CA ALA A 10 -9.60 16.75 -0.02
C ALA A 10 -9.51 17.54 1.31
N PRO A 11 -9.51 16.89 2.48
CA PRO A 11 -9.14 17.58 3.72
C PRO A 11 -7.69 18.07 3.62
N PRO A 12 -7.32 19.16 4.31
CA PRO A 12 -5.94 19.61 4.34
C PRO A 12 -5.06 18.53 4.97
N ALA A 13 -4.28 17.84 4.15
CA ALA A 13 -3.20 17.00 4.65
C ALA A 13 -2.09 17.94 5.15
N SER A 14 -1.85 17.94 6.45
CA SER A 14 -0.66 18.56 7.01
C SER A 14 0.57 17.87 6.42
N HIS A 15 1.45 18.64 5.79
CA HIS A 15 2.80 18.18 5.49
C HIS A 15 3.49 17.85 6.81
N LEU A 16 4.12 16.67 6.89
CA LEU A 16 5.06 16.35 7.96
C LEU A 16 6.30 17.23 7.75
N ASP A 17 6.26 18.45 8.29
CA ASP A 17 7.40 19.34 8.32
C ASP A 17 8.37 18.86 9.40
N GLY A 18 9.33 18.02 8.97
CA GLY A 18 10.54 17.74 9.72
C GLY A 18 11.03 16.30 9.57
N GLN A 19 11.79 15.99 8.50
CA GLN A 19 12.57 14.74 8.35
C GLN A 19 12.00 13.47 9.04
N GLU A 20 10.71 13.20 8.88
CA GLU A 20 10.04 12.07 9.54
C GLU A 20 9.95 10.89 8.57
N GLN A 21 10.47 9.75 9.02
CA GLN A 21 10.47 8.48 8.28
C GLN A 21 9.04 8.08 7.88
N ALA A 22 8.87 7.57 6.66
CA ALA A 22 7.57 7.05 6.23
C ALA A 22 7.08 5.94 7.17
N PRO A 23 5.76 5.87 7.46
CA PRO A 23 5.20 4.81 8.31
C PRO A 23 5.68 3.41 7.89
N LEU A 24 6.05 2.58 8.88
CA LEU A 24 6.57 1.24 8.66
C LEU A 24 5.62 0.37 7.83
N VAL A 25 4.30 0.58 7.96
CA VAL A 25 3.26 -0.15 7.23
C VAL A 25 3.44 -0.13 5.70
N LEU A 26 4.09 0.91 5.13
CA LEU A 26 4.35 0.98 3.69
C LEU A 26 5.51 0.09 3.23
N GLY A 27 6.39 -0.32 4.13
CA GLY A 27 7.57 -1.13 3.84
C GLY A 27 7.37 -2.62 4.12
N LEU A 28 6.25 -3.02 4.69
CA LEU A 28 5.99 -4.40 5.10
C LEU A 28 5.31 -5.21 3.98
N PRO A 29 5.55 -6.54 3.92
CA PRO A 29 4.83 -7.40 2.99
C PRO A 29 3.33 -7.36 3.25
N ALA A 30 2.56 -6.90 2.26
CA ALA A 30 1.11 -6.80 2.32
C ALA A 30 0.39 -8.17 2.30
N SER A 31 1.08 -9.26 1.96
CA SER A 31 0.49 -10.60 1.90
C SER A 31 1.47 -11.69 2.33
N THR A 32 0.94 -12.88 2.66
CA THR A 32 1.75 -14.05 3.03
C THR A 32 2.56 -14.58 1.86
N GLU A 33 2.05 -14.48 0.64
CA GLU A 33 2.78 -14.80 -0.58
C GLU A 33 4.00 -13.89 -0.73
N ALA A 34 3.79 -12.57 -0.71
CA ALA A 34 4.88 -11.63 -0.83
C ALA A 34 5.89 -11.77 0.31
N MET A 35 5.44 -12.07 1.52
CA MET A 35 6.33 -12.39 2.65
C MET A 35 7.21 -13.61 2.36
N GLY A 36 6.64 -14.69 1.82
CA GLY A 36 7.38 -15.88 1.41
C GLY A 36 8.37 -15.62 0.27
N LEU A 37 8.13 -14.60 -0.54
CA LEU A 37 8.98 -14.17 -1.66
C LEU A 37 9.93 -13.03 -1.29
N GLY A 38 10.10 -12.71 -0.01
CA GLY A 38 11.05 -11.67 0.43
C GLY A 38 10.57 -10.24 0.18
N ASN A 39 9.27 -10.00 0.34
CA ASN A 39 8.57 -8.74 0.03
C ASN A 39 8.56 -8.39 -1.46
N VAL A 40 8.49 -9.42 -2.32
CA VAL A 40 8.35 -9.25 -3.76
C VAL A 40 7.00 -9.81 -4.18
N PHE A 41 6.24 -9.03 -4.95
CA PHE A 41 5.01 -9.51 -5.58
C PHE A 41 5.29 -9.92 -7.02
N PRO A 42 4.77 -11.08 -7.49
CA PRO A 42 5.01 -11.53 -8.85
C PRO A 42 4.56 -10.48 -9.86
N VAL A 43 5.41 -10.15 -10.82
CA VAL A 43 5.09 -9.20 -11.91
C VAL A 43 3.91 -9.71 -12.76
N SER A 44 3.72 -11.02 -12.82
CA SER A 44 2.60 -11.70 -13.47
C SER A 44 1.41 -11.97 -12.53
N GLY A 45 1.47 -11.52 -11.28
CA GLY A 45 0.43 -11.72 -10.28
C GLY A 45 -0.87 -11.06 -10.73
N ARG A 46 -2.00 -11.74 -10.52
CA ARG A 46 -3.33 -11.29 -10.93
C ARG A 46 -4.28 -11.08 -9.75
N ASP A 47 -3.72 -11.07 -8.56
CA ASP A 47 -4.47 -10.97 -7.33
C ASP A 47 -4.63 -9.52 -6.88
N ALA A 48 -5.63 -9.28 -6.04
CA ALA A 48 -5.98 -7.95 -5.56
C ALA A 48 -4.83 -7.24 -4.80
N ASP A 49 -3.87 -8.02 -4.27
CA ASP A 49 -2.69 -7.51 -3.57
C ASP A 49 -1.77 -6.67 -4.46
N ALA A 50 -1.92 -6.73 -5.79
CA ALA A 50 -1.24 -5.86 -6.75
C ALA A 50 -1.36 -4.36 -6.42
N VAL A 51 -2.44 -3.95 -5.73
CA VAL A 51 -2.68 -2.57 -5.27
C VAL A 51 -1.56 -2.05 -4.33
N PHE A 52 -0.81 -2.94 -3.68
CA PHE A 52 0.26 -2.58 -2.75
C PHE A 52 1.66 -2.62 -3.36
N TYR A 53 1.82 -3.08 -4.61
CA TYR A 53 3.14 -3.31 -5.21
C TYR A 53 3.29 -2.63 -6.57
N ASN A 54 2.70 -3.20 -7.62
CA ASN A 54 2.77 -2.65 -8.97
C ASN A 54 1.35 -2.30 -9.46
N PRO A 55 0.99 -1.02 -9.46
CA PRO A 55 -0.32 -0.56 -9.91
C PRO A 55 -0.71 -1.06 -11.30
N ALA A 56 0.23 -1.22 -12.24
CA ALA A 56 -0.10 -1.65 -13.60
C ALA A 56 -0.69 -3.07 -13.66
N ALA A 57 -0.36 -3.94 -12.70
CA ALA A 57 -0.96 -5.27 -12.61
C ALA A 57 -2.46 -5.22 -12.31
N LEU A 58 -2.98 -4.11 -11.77
CA LEU A 58 -4.42 -3.91 -11.57
C LEU A 58 -5.23 -3.96 -12.87
N ALA A 59 -4.60 -3.76 -14.04
CA ALA A 59 -5.30 -3.82 -15.32
C ALA A 59 -5.95 -5.19 -15.55
N VAL A 60 -5.34 -6.25 -15.01
CA VAL A 60 -5.82 -7.63 -15.09
C VAL A 60 -6.16 -8.25 -13.73
N ALA A 61 -5.84 -7.59 -12.62
CA ALA A 61 -6.05 -8.12 -11.27
C ALA A 61 -7.52 -8.25 -10.90
N ARG A 62 -7.85 -9.30 -10.13
CA ARG A 62 -9.23 -9.58 -9.68
C ARG A 62 -9.24 -10.26 -8.31
N GLY A 63 -10.43 -10.26 -7.69
CA GLY A 63 -10.70 -11.05 -6.50
C GLY A 63 -10.54 -10.24 -5.22
N MET A 64 -10.40 -10.93 -4.10
CA MET A 64 -10.24 -10.33 -2.77
C MET A 64 -9.23 -11.15 -1.97
N GLY A 65 -8.44 -10.47 -1.15
CA GLY A 65 -7.43 -11.08 -0.28
C GLY A 65 -7.55 -10.55 1.14
N VAL A 66 -7.24 -11.39 2.12
CA VAL A 66 -7.04 -10.99 3.52
C VAL A 66 -5.82 -11.74 4.05
N ALA A 67 -4.93 -11.03 4.72
CA ALA A 67 -3.73 -11.59 5.33
C ALA A 67 -3.57 -11.08 6.75
N GLY A 68 -2.99 -11.92 7.61
CA GLY A 68 -2.56 -11.56 8.96
C GLY A 68 -1.14 -12.04 9.19
N GLN A 69 -0.28 -11.15 9.66
CA GLN A 69 1.13 -11.42 9.89
C GLN A 69 1.54 -10.97 11.28
N ARG A 70 2.40 -11.76 11.92
CA ARG A 70 2.92 -11.48 13.25
C ARG A 70 4.45 -11.43 13.18
N TYR A 71 5.03 -10.33 13.63
CA TYR A 71 6.49 -10.10 13.58
C TYR A 71 7.16 -10.37 14.94
N GLY A 72 6.46 -10.06 16.04
CA GLY A 72 6.89 -10.25 17.42
C GLY A 72 5.70 -10.55 18.33
N SER A 73 5.90 -10.51 19.66
CA SER A 73 4.83 -10.71 20.64
C SER A 73 3.82 -9.55 20.66
N GLY A 74 4.27 -8.31 20.46
CA GLY A 74 3.38 -7.14 20.36
C GLY A 74 2.86 -6.84 18.95
N SER A 75 3.50 -7.36 17.90
CA SER A 75 3.39 -6.76 16.56
C SER A 75 2.57 -7.57 15.57
N THR A 76 1.50 -6.97 15.04
CA THR A 76 0.56 -7.60 14.10
C THR A 76 0.23 -6.66 12.94
N LEU A 77 0.34 -7.18 11.71
CA LEU A 77 -0.14 -6.54 10.49
C LEU A 77 -1.37 -7.29 9.97
N LEU A 78 -2.42 -6.56 9.69
CA LEU A 78 -3.61 -7.04 8.99
C LEU A 78 -3.73 -6.32 7.66
N THR A 79 -3.95 -7.09 6.60
CA THR A 79 -4.13 -6.57 5.25
C THR A 79 -5.40 -7.10 4.63
N GLY A 80 -6.11 -6.24 3.89
CA GLY A 80 -7.23 -6.63 3.05
C GLY A 80 -7.14 -5.95 1.70
N SER A 81 -7.49 -6.66 0.63
CA SER A 81 -7.45 -6.16 -0.74
C SER A 81 -8.66 -6.64 -1.54
N ALA A 82 -9.05 -5.83 -2.53
CA ALA A 82 -10.05 -6.21 -3.52
C ALA A 82 -9.72 -5.59 -4.88
N ALA A 83 -9.91 -6.33 -5.96
CA ALA A 83 -9.74 -5.82 -7.32
C ALA A 83 -10.85 -6.31 -8.24
N LEU A 84 -11.28 -5.43 -9.15
CA LEU A 84 -12.31 -5.74 -10.13
C LEU A 84 -12.13 -4.94 -11.42
N PRO A 85 -12.71 -5.39 -12.54
CA PRO A 85 -12.67 -4.66 -13.81
C PRO A 85 -13.59 -3.46 -13.74
N TRP A 86 -13.10 -2.31 -14.21
CA TRP A 86 -13.89 -1.09 -14.23
C TRP A 86 -13.42 -0.16 -15.35
N LEU A 87 -14.37 0.46 -16.07
CA LEU A 87 -14.12 1.44 -17.13
C LEU A 87 -13.04 1.05 -18.16
N GLY A 88 -13.04 -0.21 -18.61
CA GLY A 88 -12.08 -0.70 -19.60
C GLY A 88 -10.64 -0.83 -19.09
N GLY A 89 -10.48 -0.95 -17.78
CA GLY A 89 -9.27 -1.30 -17.06
C GLY A 89 -9.63 -2.09 -15.79
N GLY A 90 -8.85 -1.94 -14.73
CA GLY A 90 -9.14 -2.49 -13.42
C GLY A 90 -8.93 -1.49 -12.30
N VAL A 91 -9.73 -1.64 -11.25
CA VAL A 91 -9.66 -0.85 -10.01
C VAL A 91 -9.28 -1.77 -8.86
N GLY A 92 -8.45 -1.27 -7.96
CA GLY A 92 -7.99 -1.97 -6.76
C GLY A 92 -8.25 -1.13 -5.52
N LEU A 93 -8.60 -1.78 -4.43
CA LEU A 93 -8.73 -1.20 -3.10
C LEU A 93 -7.89 -2.03 -2.13
N GLY A 94 -7.24 -1.36 -1.20
CA GLY A 94 -6.39 -2.00 -0.20
C GLY A 94 -6.46 -1.28 1.14
N ILE A 95 -6.35 -2.04 2.22
CA ILE A 95 -6.14 -1.52 3.57
C ILE A 95 -5.05 -2.33 4.27
N GLN A 96 -4.14 -1.64 4.93
CA GLN A 96 -3.14 -2.24 5.82
C GLN A 96 -3.27 -1.58 7.19
N SER A 97 -3.25 -2.38 8.25
CA SER A 97 -3.32 -1.94 9.65
C SER A 97 -2.23 -2.65 10.44
N LEU A 98 -1.29 -1.88 10.96
CA LEU A 98 -0.15 -2.34 11.72
C LEU A 98 -0.28 -1.85 13.17
N ALA A 99 -0.20 -2.78 14.12
CA ALA A 99 -0.12 -2.47 15.55
C ALA A 99 1.16 -3.09 16.11
N TYR A 100 1.91 -2.31 16.90
CA TYR A 100 3.16 -2.72 17.54
C TYR A 100 3.50 -1.80 18.71
N ASP A 101 4.54 -2.13 19.46
CA ASP A 101 5.02 -1.32 20.57
C ASP A 101 6.42 -0.78 20.24
N ALA A 102 6.57 0.55 20.24
CA ALA A 102 7.86 1.22 20.04
C ALA A 102 8.62 1.38 21.35
N ALA A 103 9.95 1.34 21.27
CA ALA A 103 10.83 1.57 22.41
C ALA A 103 10.75 3.01 22.96
N SER A 104 10.36 3.99 22.14
CA SER A 104 10.23 5.40 22.51
C SER A 104 9.04 6.06 21.82
N ASP A 105 8.48 7.10 22.44
CA ASP A 105 7.44 7.99 21.90
C ASP A 105 8.01 9.25 21.22
N THR A 106 9.33 9.44 21.25
CA THR A 106 10.01 10.62 20.69
C THR A 106 10.91 10.32 19.50
N ALA A 107 11.24 9.05 19.27
CA ALA A 107 12.05 8.61 18.14
C ALA A 107 11.15 8.05 17.02
N ALA A 108 11.60 8.19 15.77
CA ALA A 108 10.94 7.56 14.63
C ALA A 108 10.98 6.03 14.81
N PRO A 109 9.85 5.32 14.65
CA PRO A 109 9.82 3.87 14.74
C PRO A 109 10.69 3.17 13.70
N THR A 110 11.22 2.01 14.07
CA THR A 110 12.13 1.20 13.25
C THR A 110 11.63 -0.23 13.10
N LEU A 111 12.18 -0.97 12.12
CA LEU A 111 11.86 -2.39 11.97
C LEU A 111 12.20 -3.24 13.21
N SER A 112 13.15 -2.79 14.06
CA SER A 112 13.48 -3.47 15.31
C SER A 112 12.34 -3.41 16.33
N ASP A 113 11.50 -2.37 16.30
CA ASP A 113 10.31 -2.24 17.15
C ASP A 113 9.20 -3.24 16.77
N LEU A 114 9.27 -3.86 15.58
CA LEU A 114 8.33 -4.90 15.19
C LEU A 114 8.63 -6.24 15.86
N VAL A 115 9.87 -6.48 16.28
CA VAL A 115 10.30 -7.77 16.84
C VAL A 115 10.53 -7.68 18.35
N ASN A 116 10.92 -6.51 18.84
CA ASN A 116 11.16 -6.28 20.26
C ASN A 116 9.98 -5.52 20.87
N ASP A 117 9.52 -5.95 22.03
CA ASP A 117 8.43 -5.28 22.73
C ASP A 117 8.90 -3.95 23.32
N GLY A 118 8.11 -2.90 23.10
CA GLY A 118 8.33 -1.55 23.59
C GLY A 118 7.35 -1.15 24.70
N GLY A 119 7.42 0.11 25.13
CA GLY A 119 6.50 0.69 26.13
C GLY A 119 5.38 1.53 25.53
N THR A 120 5.49 1.90 24.26
CA THR A 120 4.60 2.86 23.61
C THR A 120 3.83 2.20 22.49
N ALA A 121 2.51 2.08 22.64
CA ALA A 121 1.65 1.53 21.60
C ALA A 121 1.61 2.44 20.37
N VAL A 122 1.86 1.84 19.20
CA VAL A 122 1.79 2.48 17.89
C VAL A 122 0.76 1.77 17.03
N ALA A 123 -0.05 2.56 16.33
CA ALA A 123 -0.95 2.05 15.30
C ALA A 123 -0.76 2.83 14.01
N GLU A 124 -0.51 2.13 12.92
CA GLU A 124 -0.39 2.70 11.58
C GLU A 124 -1.44 2.09 10.66
N MET A 125 -2.03 2.92 9.81
CA MET A 125 -3.02 2.50 8.83
C MET A 125 -2.72 3.12 7.48
N ALA A 126 -2.83 2.34 6.41
CA ALA A 126 -2.74 2.81 5.04
C ALA A 126 -3.94 2.31 4.24
N ALA A 127 -4.72 3.24 3.70
CA ALA A 127 -5.79 2.94 2.75
C ALA A 127 -5.31 3.26 1.33
N SER A 128 -5.53 2.35 0.39
CA SER A 128 -5.05 2.43 -0.99
C SER A 128 -6.21 2.31 -1.98
N LEU A 129 -6.21 3.15 -3.01
CA LEU A 129 -7.12 3.07 -4.14
C LEU A 129 -6.31 3.20 -5.43
N GLY A 130 -6.45 2.23 -6.31
CA GLY A 130 -5.71 2.16 -7.56
C GLY A 130 -6.57 1.98 -8.78
N TYR A 131 -6.07 2.44 -9.92
CA TYR A 131 -6.63 2.17 -11.23
C TYR A 131 -5.50 1.88 -12.22
N ALA A 132 -5.74 0.94 -13.12
CA ALA A 132 -4.83 0.65 -14.21
C ALA A 132 -5.56 0.25 -15.48
N ARG A 133 -4.86 0.45 -16.60
CA ARG A 133 -5.40 0.22 -17.92
C ARG A 133 -4.32 -0.21 -18.90
N GLU A 134 -4.72 -1.07 -19.83
CA GLU A 134 -3.93 -1.40 -21.01
C GLU A 134 -3.96 -0.25 -22.03
N VAL A 135 -2.78 0.17 -22.48
CA VAL A 135 -2.54 1.20 -23.49
C VAL A 135 -1.56 0.63 -24.53
N GLY A 136 -2.10 -0.01 -25.57
CA GLY A 136 -1.29 -0.73 -26.55
C GLY A 136 -0.64 -1.97 -25.92
N PRO A 137 0.69 -2.17 -26.03
CA PRO A 137 1.38 -3.32 -25.45
C PRO A 137 1.74 -3.13 -23.96
N LEU A 138 1.39 -2.00 -23.37
CA LEU A 138 1.75 -1.64 -21.99
C LEU A 138 0.50 -1.61 -21.12
N SER A 139 0.62 -2.03 -19.87
CA SER A 139 -0.34 -1.66 -18.83
C SER A 139 0.27 -0.55 -17.99
N LEU A 140 -0.51 0.48 -17.70
CA LEU A 140 -0.12 1.60 -16.85
C LEU A 140 -1.07 1.67 -15.67
N GLY A 141 -0.56 1.97 -14.49
CA GLY A 141 -1.37 2.07 -13.29
C GLY A 141 -0.90 3.16 -12.34
N VAL A 142 -1.82 3.59 -11.49
CA VAL A 142 -1.59 4.52 -10.40
C VAL A 142 -2.34 4.06 -9.16
N VAL A 143 -1.75 4.25 -7.98
CA VAL A 143 -2.40 4.06 -6.68
C VAL A 143 -2.22 5.34 -5.86
N ALA A 144 -3.29 5.78 -5.22
CA ALA A 144 -3.24 6.80 -4.18
C ALA A 144 -3.36 6.14 -2.81
N LYS A 145 -2.58 6.60 -1.83
CA LYS A 145 -2.54 6.10 -0.46
C LYS A 145 -2.84 7.22 0.53
N LEU A 146 -3.68 6.94 1.52
CA LEU A 146 -3.88 7.77 2.69
C LEU A 146 -3.35 7.04 3.92
N LEU A 147 -2.46 7.71 4.63
CA LEU A 147 -1.73 7.19 5.78
C LEU A 147 -2.18 7.87 7.05
N GLU A 148 -2.27 7.09 8.11
CA GLU A 148 -2.50 7.55 9.46
C GLU A 148 -1.57 6.83 10.40
N GLN A 149 -0.91 7.58 11.27
CA GLN A 149 -0.09 7.04 12.34
C GLN A 149 -0.56 7.62 13.66
N ARG A 150 -0.66 6.74 14.67
CA ARG A 150 -1.06 7.06 16.03
C ARG A 150 0.02 6.57 16.97
N LEU A 151 0.55 7.48 17.77
CA LEU A 151 1.60 7.22 18.76
C LEU A 151 1.11 7.74 20.11
N GLY A 152 0.66 6.84 20.99
CA GLY A 152 -0.05 7.24 22.20
C GLY A 152 -1.29 8.10 21.90
N SER A 153 -1.29 9.36 22.34
CA SER A 153 -2.35 10.35 22.06
C SER A 153 -2.13 11.20 20.81
N ALA A 154 -0.93 11.16 20.22
CA ALA A 154 -0.59 11.90 19.02
C ALA A 154 -1.12 11.18 17.77
N ARG A 155 -1.52 11.96 16.76
CA ARG A 155 -1.99 11.47 15.46
C ARG A 155 -1.41 12.32 14.35
N ALA A 156 -0.89 11.66 13.33
CA ALA A 156 -0.38 12.26 12.11
C ALA A 156 -1.03 11.58 10.89
N SER A 157 -1.20 12.32 9.81
CA SER A 157 -1.67 11.75 8.54
C SER A 157 -0.86 12.27 7.37
N ALA A 158 -0.62 11.40 6.40
CA ALA A 158 0.12 11.69 5.19
C ALA A 158 -0.58 11.09 3.97
N TRP A 159 -0.16 11.50 2.79
CA TRP A 159 -0.59 10.90 1.53
C TRP A 159 0.65 10.43 0.77
N ALA A 160 0.46 9.43 -0.08
CA ALA A 160 1.49 8.96 -0.99
C ALA A 160 0.86 8.48 -2.30
N ALA A 161 1.67 8.34 -3.33
CA ALA A 161 1.24 7.75 -4.59
C ALA A 161 2.24 6.72 -5.12
N ASP A 162 1.72 5.75 -5.87
CA ASP A 162 2.51 4.80 -6.63
C ASP A 162 2.17 4.89 -8.11
N LEU A 163 3.17 4.62 -8.95
CA LEU A 163 3.04 4.53 -10.40
C LEU A 163 3.63 3.20 -10.87
N GLY A 164 2.92 2.54 -11.78
CA GLY A 164 3.31 1.24 -12.30
C GLY A 164 3.24 1.18 -13.82
N ALA A 165 4.14 0.40 -14.41
CA ALA A 165 4.08 -0.02 -15.81
C ALA A 165 4.42 -1.51 -15.92
N THR A 166 3.71 -2.24 -16.78
CA THR A 166 4.09 -3.59 -17.19
C THR A 166 4.02 -3.75 -18.70
N ALA A 167 4.86 -4.64 -19.23
CA ALA A 167 4.91 -4.98 -20.65
C ALA A 167 5.12 -6.48 -20.81
N GLU A 168 4.41 -7.09 -21.77
CA GLU A 168 4.65 -8.47 -22.17
C GLU A 168 5.55 -8.51 -23.40
N VAL A 169 6.69 -9.18 -23.28
CA VAL A 169 7.69 -9.34 -24.33
C VAL A 169 7.93 -10.83 -24.56
N ALA A 170 7.23 -11.39 -25.53
CA ALA A 170 7.19 -12.82 -25.81
C ALA A 170 6.75 -13.65 -24.58
N PHE A 171 7.65 -14.42 -23.97
CA PHE A 171 7.36 -15.24 -22.78
C PHE A 171 7.72 -14.54 -21.46
N LEU A 172 8.19 -13.29 -21.51
CA LEU A 172 8.61 -12.52 -20.36
C LEU A 172 7.60 -11.41 -20.05
N THR A 173 7.33 -11.21 -18.77
CA THR A 173 6.63 -10.02 -18.28
C THR A 173 7.65 -9.12 -17.59
N LEU A 174 7.77 -7.89 -18.07
CA LEU A 174 8.60 -6.86 -17.46
C LEU A 174 7.71 -5.90 -16.66
N GLY A 175 8.17 -5.46 -15.50
CA GLY A 175 7.43 -4.55 -14.63
C GLY A 175 8.35 -3.52 -14.00
N LEU A 176 7.86 -2.28 -13.91
CA LEU A 176 8.46 -1.17 -13.19
C LEU A 176 7.41 -0.59 -12.25
N ALA A 177 7.79 -0.33 -11.00
CA ALA A 177 6.97 0.42 -10.07
C ALA A 177 7.81 1.45 -9.32
N ILE A 178 7.25 2.64 -9.15
CA ILE A 178 7.75 3.69 -8.26
C ILE A 178 6.71 3.79 -7.16
N GLN A 179 7.13 3.65 -5.91
CA GLN A 179 6.21 3.57 -4.77
C GLN A 179 6.50 4.65 -3.73
N ASN A 180 5.44 5.05 -3.03
CA ASN A 180 5.47 5.92 -1.86
C ASN A 180 6.09 7.30 -2.15
N VAL A 181 5.67 7.92 -3.26
CA VAL A 181 6.06 9.29 -3.67
C VAL A 181 5.11 10.33 -3.11
#